data_AF-A0A2E4G361-F1
#
_entry.id   AF-A0A2E4G361-F1
#
_cell.length_a   1.000
_cell.length_b   1.000
_cell.length_c   1.000
_cell.angle_alpha   90.00
_cell.angle_beta   90.00
_cell.angle_gamma   90.00
#
_symmetry.space_group_name_H-M   'P 1'
#
loop_
_entity.id
_entity.type
_entity.pdbx_description
1 polymer ?
#
loop_
_entity_poly.entity_id
_entity_poly.type
_entity_poly.pdbx_seq_one_letter_code
_entity_poly.pdbx_strand_id
1 'polypeptide(L)'
;MGNTLIFFLSAIAAGLLSLFSFSPYGQVPHTLAILSSIVVFYVLFQILINRSLKQLYIFPFLLLNWLYFQSPFLLEEKTEYFLRIIKDEYIGEISFYTCISIFCIYTGYTLFFERSVRPMAKETVKLSMSQLRRLIYIFILLGGLYRIGEEFASSLITQLSNIIQILFYGPTIVFALYVLYLVRAKKKITFSLFHILVITFLLIEFLLRLSTTLFANIGILFIGAFLVYYREQRKLPIVWIIIGALILIPLYQSRKFIRFNLKGETSQSRLDVGTNILKEVVSTEDLNKQLEAYNRVRFNKEHNRFENLSFISHVVLQHKLGIKEFQYGKTFYWLPVVPIPRIIFPSKPINEMSTTVATEYGLRGKISNASINFPMLVEGYINFGFNGMLIMALFFGMAYKWFIMKFGLGLGDVNLLIVINSIKQFTHAEGNITLVFGAFIQVYLFWWVLLNIFNFKKNLIEDDK
;
A
#
# COMPACT_ATOMS: atom_id res chain seq x y z
N MET A 1 6.07 -21.03 18.07
CA MET A 1 7.54 -21.13 18.16
C MET A 1 8.06 -19.97 19.01
N GLY A 2 9.05 -20.19 19.86
CA GLY A 2 9.61 -19.12 20.70
C GLY A 2 10.23 -17.99 19.86
N ASN A 3 10.18 -16.75 20.37
CA ASN A 3 10.70 -15.57 19.66
C ASN A 3 12.20 -15.70 19.33
N THR A 4 12.98 -16.33 20.21
CA THR A 4 14.42 -16.59 20.00
C THR A 4 14.68 -17.47 18.79
N LEU A 5 13.91 -18.55 18.63
CA LEU A 5 14.07 -19.46 17.49
C LEU A 5 13.63 -18.79 16.17
N ILE A 6 12.59 -17.95 16.20
CA ILE A 6 12.19 -17.16 15.02
C ILE A 6 13.30 -16.18 14.63
N PHE A 7 13.89 -15.50 15.61
CA PHE A 7 15.01 -14.62 15.37
C PHE A 7 16.19 -15.35 14.72
N PHE A 8 16.54 -16.54 15.22
CA PHE A 8 17.58 -17.37 14.63
C PHE A 8 17.28 -17.78 13.18
N LEU A 9 16.05 -18.23 12.88
CA LEU A 9 15.63 -18.52 11.50
C LEU A 9 15.71 -17.27 10.60
N SER A 10 15.39 -16.09 11.15
CA SER A 10 15.45 -14.83 10.43
C SER A 10 16.89 -14.45 10.07
N ALA A 11 17.83 -14.66 11.01
CA ALA A 11 19.25 -14.48 10.78
C ALA A 11 19.79 -15.45 9.72
N ILE A 12 19.36 -16.72 9.74
CA ILE A 12 19.71 -17.69 8.69
C ILE A 12 19.18 -17.24 7.34
N ALA A 13 17.91 -16.81 7.25
CA ALA A 13 17.33 -16.35 5.99
C ALA A 13 18.06 -15.11 5.44
N ALA A 14 18.46 -14.18 6.31
CA ALA A 14 19.31 -13.05 5.93
C ALA A 14 20.71 -13.48 5.45
N GLY A 15 21.32 -14.47 6.11
CA GLY A 15 22.58 -15.07 5.67
C GLY A 15 22.47 -15.73 4.30
N LEU A 16 21.38 -16.45 4.04
CA LEU A 16 21.11 -17.02 2.71
C LEU A 16 20.92 -15.92 1.66
N LEU A 17 20.17 -14.86 1.97
CA LEU A 17 20.04 -13.70 1.09
C LEU A 17 21.41 -13.10 0.77
N SER A 18 22.30 -13.00 1.75
CA SER A 18 23.69 -12.53 1.56
C SER A 18 24.45 -13.37 0.53
N LEU A 19 24.30 -14.69 0.54
CA LEU A 19 24.99 -15.59 -0.40
C LEU A 19 24.51 -15.44 -1.86
N PHE A 20 23.26 -15.01 -2.06
CA PHE A 20 22.65 -14.83 -3.37
C PHE A 20 22.54 -13.35 -3.80
N SER A 21 23.31 -12.48 -3.16
CA SER A 21 23.28 -11.03 -3.42
C SER A 21 24.67 -10.50 -3.76
N PHE A 22 24.69 -9.29 -4.30
CA PHE A 22 25.91 -8.62 -4.75
C PHE A 22 26.13 -7.32 -3.97
N SER A 23 27.35 -6.78 -4.02
CA SER A 23 27.74 -5.59 -3.25
C SER A 23 28.18 -4.42 -4.17
N PRO A 24 27.28 -3.81 -4.96
CA PRO A 24 27.64 -2.84 -6.00
C PRO A 24 28.18 -1.52 -5.43
N TYR A 25 27.92 -1.26 -4.14
CA TYR A 25 28.40 -0.10 -3.39
C TYR A 25 29.40 -0.47 -2.28
N GLY A 26 29.98 -1.68 -2.34
CA GLY A 26 30.91 -2.19 -1.34
C GLY A 26 30.26 -2.96 -0.18
N GLN A 27 31.10 -3.52 0.69
CA GLN A 27 30.69 -4.49 1.71
C GLN A 27 29.88 -3.87 2.87
N VAL A 28 30.13 -2.61 3.21
CA VAL A 28 29.44 -1.96 4.33
C VAL A 28 27.95 -1.75 4.06
N PRO A 29 27.52 -1.08 2.96
CA PRO A 29 26.09 -0.97 2.62
C PRO A 29 25.41 -2.33 2.45
N HIS A 30 26.10 -3.29 1.84
CA HIS A 30 25.62 -4.66 1.68
C HIS A 30 25.32 -5.33 3.04
N THR A 31 26.29 -5.31 3.95
CA THR A 31 26.13 -5.88 5.30
C THR A 31 24.99 -5.22 6.07
N LEU A 32 24.83 -3.90 5.95
CA LEU A 32 23.74 -3.16 6.60
C LEU A 32 22.36 -3.53 6.04
N ALA A 33 22.26 -3.76 4.72
CA ALA A 33 21.04 -4.24 4.08
C ALA A 33 20.67 -5.66 4.54
N ILE A 34 21.67 -6.55 4.67
CA ILE A 34 21.49 -7.89 5.24
C ILE A 34 21.06 -7.81 6.71
N LEU A 35 21.70 -6.97 7.52
CA LEU A 35 21.37 -6.79 8.94
C LEU A 35 19.92 -6.31 9.13
N SER A 36 19.48 -5.29 8.39
CA SER A 36 18.11 -4.80 8.46
C SER A 36 17.08 -5.81 7.94
N SER A 37 17.46 -6.69 7.01
CA SER A 37 16.58 -7.75 6.49
C SER A 37 16.18 -8.77 7.57
N ILE A 38 16.99 -8.94 8.62
CA ILE A 38 16.67 -9.82 9.76
C ILE A 38 15.33 -9.41 10.40
N VAL A 39 15.08 -8.10 10.53
CA VAL A 39 13.81 -7.59 11.10
C VAL A 39 12.64 -7.91 10.17
N VAL A 40 12.82 -7.75 8.86
CA VAL A 40 11.78 -8.06 7.86
C VAL A 40 11.45 -9.55 7.87
N PHE A 41 12.46 -10.42 7.87
CA PHE A 41 12.27 -11.88 7.98
C PHE A 41 11.68 -12.28 9.33
N TYR A 42 12.03 -11.60 10.42
CA TYR A 42 11.43 -11.84 11.73
C TYR A 42 9.93 -11.58 11.69
N VAL A 43 9.51 -10.43 11.15
CA VAL A 43 8.08 -10.10 10.98
C VAL A 43 7.39 -11.12 10.07
N LEU A 44 8.02 -11.50 8.95
CA LEU A 44 7.50 -12.51 8.04
C LEU A 44 7.30 -13.86 8.74
N PHE A 45 8.31 -14.37 9.44
CA PHE A 45 8.22 -15.66 10.13
C PHE A 45 7.26 -15.61 11.33
N GLN A 46 7.08 -14.47 11.98
CA GLN A 46 5.99 -14.31 12.95
C GLN A 46 4.60 -14.45 12.32
N ILE A 47 4.44 -14.02 11.06
CA ILE A 47 3.19 -14.20 10.30
C ILE A 47 3.06 -15.66 9.83
N LEU A 48 4.13 -16.26 9.30
CA LEU A 48 4.09 -17.61 8.73
C LEU A 48 3.94 -18.70 9.80
N ILE A 49 4.79 -18.64 10.83
CA ILE A 49 4.94 -19.68 11.85
C ILE A 49 4.01 -19.41 13.03
N ASN A 50 4.06 -18.19 13.60
CA ASN A 50 3.28 -17.82 14.78
C ASN A 50 1.88 -17.27 14.45
N ARG A 51 1.54 -17.13 13.16
CA ARG A 51 0.23 -16.69 12.69
C ARG A 51 -0.19 -15.33 13.28
N SER A 52 0.80 -14.46 13.51
CA SER A 52 0.63 -13.19 14.21
C SER A 52 -0.10 -12.16 13.36
N LEU A 53 -1.35 -11.88 13.72
CA LEU A 53 -2.12 -10.81 13.09
C LEU A 53 -1.50 -9.43 13.34
N LYS A 54 -0.89 -9.18 14.51
CA LYS A 54 -0.24 -7.90 14.81
C LYS A 54 0.81 -7.60 13.75
N GLN A 55 1.69 -8.56 13.49
CA GLN A 55 2.79 -8.39 12.54
C GLN A 55 2.32 -8.26 11.08
N LEU A 56 1.16 -8.85 10.74
CA LEU A 56 0.60 -8.77 9.39
C LEU A 56 0.39 -7.34 8.87
N TYR A 57 0.01 -6.41 9.73
CA TYR A 57 -0.36 -5.06 9.31
C TYR A 57 0.85 -4.12 9.16
N ILE A 58 1.92 -4.33 9.93
CA ILE A 58 3.16 -3.57 9.76
C ILE A 58 4.01 -4.13 8.63
N PHE A 59 3.86 -5.42 8.31
CA PHE A 59 4.72 -6.11 7.36
C PHE A 59 4.80 -5.44 5.97
N PRO A 60 3.69 -5.08 5.29
CA PRO A 60 3.79 -4.42 3.99
C PRO A 60 4.55 -3.11 4.07
N PHE A 61 4.30 -2.31 5.11
CA PHE A 61 4.98 -1.03 5.29
C PHE A 61 6.48 -1.20 5.52
N LEU A 62 6.85 -2.11 6.42
CA LEU A 62 8.24 -2.39 6.76
C LEU A 62 9.00 -2.99 5.56
N LEU A 63 8.40 -4.00 4.90
CA LEU A 63 8.96 -4.65 3.73
C LEU A 63 9.18 -3.64 2.60
N LEU A 64 8.20 -2.78 2.31
CA LEU A 64 8.33 -1.79 1.24
C LEU A 64 9.42 -0.77 1.55
N ASN A 65 9.52 -0.25 2.78
CA ASN A 65 10.63 0.64 3.14
C ASN A 65 12.00 -0.06 3.01
N TRP A 66 12.09 -1.35 3.38
CA TRP A 66 13.33 -2.10 3.19
C TRP A 66 13.65 -2.32 1.70
N LEU A 67 12.66 -2.71 0.88
CA LEU A 67 12.83 -2.86 -0.56
C LEU A 67 13.26 -1.53 -1.21
N TYR A 68 12.64 -0.43 -0.81
CA TYR A 68 12.94 0.88 -1.40
C TYR A 68 14.33 1.40 -1.04
N PHE A 69 14.79 1.20 0.19
CA PHE A 69 15.99 1.90 0.69
C PHE A 69 17.18 0.99 1.02
N GLN A 70 16.99 -0.33 1.14
CA GLN A 70 18.03 -1.26 1.55
C GLN A 70 18.33 -2.31 0.48
N SER A 71 17.30 -2.90 -0.15
CA SER A 71 17.55 -3.92 -1.19
C SER A 71 18.36 -3.42 -2.40
N PRO A 72 18.39 -2.13 -2.78
CA PRO A 72 19.27 -1.66 -3.85
C PRO A 72 20.76 -1.89 -3.58
N PHE A 73 21.18 -2.05 -2.32
CA PHE A 73 22.55 -2.41 -1.95
C PHE A 73 22.89 -3.89 -2.13
N LEU A 74 21.92 -4.70 -2.56
CA LEU A 74 22.04 -6.14 -2.78
C LEU A 74 21.97 -6.53 -4.27
N LEU A 75 21.76 -5.55 -5.16
CA LEU A 75 21.60 -5.76 -6.60
C LEU A 75 22.95 -5.98 -7.29
N GLU A 76 22.95 -6.65 -8.44
CA GLU A 76 24.16 -6.90 -9.23
C GLU A 76 24.81 -5.60 -9.72
N GLU A 77 24.00 -4.68 -10.24
CA GLU A 77 24.45 -3.40 -10.75
C GLU A 77 24.12 -2.25 -9.79
N LYS A 78 24.91 -1.17 -9.87
CA LYS A 78 24.58 0.09 -9.20
C LYS A 78 23.23 0.59 -9.70
N THR A 79 22.46 1.17 -8.78
CA THR A 79 21.21 1.84 -9.13
C THR A 79 21.53 3.04 -10.03
N GLU A 80 20.80 3.17 -11.13
CA GLU A 80 20.90 4.30 -12.04
C GLU A 80 19.52 4.91 -12.28
N TYR A 81 19.47 6.24 -12.33
CA TYR A 81 18.24 6.96 -12.62
C TYR A 81 18.54 8.26 -13.35
N PHE A 82 17.87 8.50 -14.48
CA PHE A 82 18.25 9.56 -15.43
C PHE A 82 18.11 11.00 -14.93
N LEU A 83 17.23 11.27 -13.94
CA LEU A 83 17.06 12.61 -13.33
C LEU A 83 17.69 12.75 -11.95
N ARG A 84 18.32 11.69 -11.42
CA ARG A 84 18.81 11.67 -10.04
C ARG A 84 20.29 11.39 -10.06
N ILE A 85 20.97 12.00 -9.11
CA ILE A 85 22.42 11.90 -8.98
C ILE A 85 22.69 11.08 -7.74
N ILE A 86 23.46 10.02 -7.92
CA ILE A 86 23.93 9.17 -6.83
C ILE A 86 25.42 9.42 -6.71
N LYS A 87 25.86 10.00 -5.59
CA LYS A 87 27.28 10.16 -5.29
C LYS A 87 27.72 9.13 -4.27
N ASP A 88 28.71 8.33 -4.65
CA ASP A 88 29.25 7.25 -3.83
C ASP A 88 29.77 7.74 -2.47
N GLU A 89 30.26 8.98 -2.38
CA GLU A 89 30.76 9.60 -1.14
C GLU A 89 29.73 9.61 0.01
N TYR A 90 28.43 9.69 -0.30
CA TYR A 90 27.36 9.71 0.71
C TYR A 90 26.68 8.36 0.93
N ILE A 91 27.01 7.34 0.13
CA ILE A 91 26.30 6.05 0.18
C ILE A 91 26.49 5.32 1.50
N GLY A 92 27.69 5.39 2.09
CA GLY A 92 27.94 4.82 3.42
C GLY A 92 26.99 5.39 4.47
N GLU A 93 26.91 6.72 4.56
CA GLU A 93 26.02 7.44 5.49
C GLU A 93 24.55 7.12 5.24
N ILE A 94 24.10 7.16 3.97
CA ILE A 94 22.72 6.84 3.57
C ILE A 94 22.35 5.41 3.97
N SER A 95 23.22 4.45 3.67
CA SER A 95 22.98 3.03 3.96
C SER A 95 22.84 2.77 5.45
N PHE A 96 23.64 3.44 6.28
CA PHE A 96 23.57 3.37 7.73
C PHE A 96 22.24 3.90 8.25
N TYR A 97 21.87 5.13 7.92
CA TYR A 97 20.66 5.73 8.48
C TYR A 97 19.37 5.08 7.95
N THR A 98 19.36 4.61 6.70
CA THR A 98 18.21 3.87 6.17
C THR A 98 18.09 2.48 6.80
N CYS A 99 19.21 1.81 7.13
CA CYS A 99 19.21 0.59 7.92
C CYS A 99 18.62 0.84 9.32
N ILE A 100 19.13 1.82 10.06
CA ILE A 100 18.63 2.18 11.39
C ILE A 100 17.14 2.59 11.34
N SER A 101 16.69 3.26 10.28
CA SER A 101 15.28 3.61 10.11
C SER A 101 14.36 2.39 10.10
N ILE A 102 14.77 1.25 9.50
CA ILE A 102 14.00 0.00 9.54
C ILE A 102 13.85 -0.50 10.99
N PHE A 103 14.94 -0.47 11.76
CA PHE A 103 14.90 -0.80 13.20
C PHE A 103 14.03 0.18 13.99
N CYS A 104 14.10 1.49 13.72
CA CYS A 104 13.28 2.51 14.36
C CYS A 104 11.79 2.29 14.10
N ILE A 105 11.38 2.03 12.85
CA ILE A 105 9.99 1.72 12.49
C ILE A 105 9.49 0.52 13.30
N TYR A 106 10.27 -0.56 13.33
CA TYR A 106 9.89 -1.77 14.04
C TYR A 106 9.83 -1.57 15.56
N THR A 107 10.79 -0.83 16.12
CA THR A 107 10.85 -0.48 17.54
C THR A 107 9.65 0.37 17.95
N GLY A 108 9.35 1.42 17.17
CA GLY A 108 8.17 2.27 17.38
C GLY A 108 6.86 1.48 17.34
N TYR A 109 6.79 0.49 16.45
CA TYR A 109 5.62 -0.37 16.32
C TYR A 109 5.43 -1.36 17.48
N THR A 110 6.53 -1.84 18.07
CA THR A 110 6.50 -2.92 19.04
C THR A 110 6.44 -2.44 20.48
N LEU A 111 7.21 -1.42 20.85
CA LEU A 111 7.38 -0.99 22.24
C LEU A 111 6.25 -0.11 22.76
N PHE A 112 5.55 0.60 21.88
CA PHE A 112 4.58 1.61 22.30
C PHE A 112 3.14 1.10 22.28
N PHE A 113 2.32 1.73 23.13
CA PHE A 113 0.86 1.65 23.16
C PHE A 113 0.20 0.31 23.51
N GLU A 114 0.94 -0.78 23.77
CA GLU A 114 0.38 -2.14 23.89
C GLU A 114 -0.84 -2.28 24.80
N ARG A 115 -0.91 -1.52 25.90
CA ARG A 115 -2.02 -1.58 26.87
C ARG A 115 -2.87 -0.31 26.95
N SER A 116 -2.44 0.76 26.28
CA SER A 116 -3.04 2.10 26.46
C SER A 116 -4.14 2.43 25.45
N VAL A 117 -4.16 1.77 24.29
CA VAL A 117 -5.07 2.13 23.19
C VAL A 117 -6.24 1.15 23.13
N ARG A 118 -7.45 1.68 23.31
CA ARG A 118 -8.70 0.92 23.15
C ARG A 118 -9.24 1.01 21.71
N PRO A 119 -9.77 -0.09 21.15
CA PRO A 119 -10.39 -0.07 19.82
C PRO A 119 -11.62 0.83 19.79
N MET A 120 -11.92 1.35 18.60
CA MET A 120 -13.03 2.25 18.36
C MET A 120 -14.37 1.54 18.49
N ALA A 121 -14.55 0.42 17.78
CA ALA A 121 -15.65 -0.49 18.06
C ALA A 121 -15.22 -1.45 19.16
N LYS A 122 -15.81 -1.29 20.35
CA LYS A 122 -15.55 -2.14 21.53
C LYS A 122 -16.10 -3.55 21.35
N GLU A 123 -17.10 -3.72 20.50
CA GLU A 123 -17.85 -4.96 20.39
C GLU A 123 -17.19 -5.95 19.44
N THR A 124 -17.18 -7.21 19.84
CA THR A 124 -16.78 -8.35 19.00
C THR A 124 -17.92 -8.79 18.07
N VAL A 125 -18.70 -7.84 17.54
CA VAL A 125 -19.85 -8.14 16.67
C VAL A 125 -19.39 -9.03 15.53
N LYS A 126 -20.02 -10.19 15.39
CA LYS A 126 -19.86 -11.05 14.23
C LYS A 126 -21.14 -10.95 13.42
N LEU A 127 -21.01 -10.58 12.15
CA LEU A 127 -22.15 -10.49 11.26
C LEU A 127 -22.67 -11.90 10.94
N SER A 128 -23.98 -12.08 11.05
CA SER A 128 -24.65 -13.31 10.61
C SER A 128 -24.59 -13.44 9.09
N MET A 129 -24.86 -14.64 8.56
CA MET A 129 -24.79 -14.88 7.10
C MET A 129 -25.77 -14.00 6.31
N SER A 130 -26.96 -13.73 6.87
CA SER A 130 -27.95 -12.84 6.26
C SER A 130 -27.48 -11.39 6.26
N GLN A 131 -26.88 -10.93 7.36
CA GLN A 131 -26.31 -9.59 7.47
C GLN A 131 -25.12 -9.40 6.51
N LEU A 132 -24.22 -10.38 6.40
CA LEU A 132 -23.12 -10.36 5.42
C LEU A 132 -23.65 -10.22 3.99
N ARG A 133 -24.66 -11.01 3.63
CA ARG A 133 -25.28 -10.95 2.29
C ARG A 133 -25.90 -9.58 2.01
N ARG A 134 -26.66 -9.03 2.97
CA ARG A 134 -27.25 -7.67 2.86
C ARG A 134 -26.16 -6.61 2.69
N LEU A 135 -25.11 -6.68 3.50
CA LEU A 135 -24.01 -5.72 3.46
C LEU A 135 -23.24 -5.77 2.13
N ILE A 136 -23.03 -6.98 1.59
CA ILE A 136 -22.43 -7.15 0.26
C ILE A 136 -23.28 -6.47 -0.82
N TYR A 137 -24.61 -6.68 -0.83
CA TYR A 137 -25.49 -6.00 -1.78
C TYR A 137 -25.45 -4.49 -1.63
N ILE A 138 -25.42 -3.97 -0.39
CA ILE A 138 -25.30 -2.53 -0.12
C ILE A 138 -24.00 -2.00 -0.73
N PHE A 139 -22.86 -2.65 -0.52
CA PHE A 139 -21.59 -2.17 -1.08
C PHE A 139 -21.47 -2.36 -2.60
N ILE A 140 -22.14 -3.36 -3.19
CA ILE A 140 -22.26 -3.46 -4.65
C ILE A 140 -23.04 -2.27 -5.20
N LEU A 141 -24.19 -1.96 -4.60
CA LEU A 141 -25.01 -0.81 -4.99
C LEU A 141 -24.24 0.50 -4.85
N LEU A 142 -23.63 0.72 -3.68
CA LEU A 142 -22.84 1.93 -3.42
C LEU A 142 -21.61 2.03 -4.33
N GLY A 143 -20.96 0.91 -4.66
CA GLY A 143 -19.86 0.86 -5.61
C GLY A 143 -20.33 1.24 -7.02
N GLY A 144 -21.46 0.70 -7.47
CA GLY A 144 -22.08 1.07 -8.76
C GLY A 144 -22.47 2.55 -8.81
N LEU A 145 -23.12 3.06 -7.76
CA LEU A 145 -23.47 4.49 -7.65
C LEU A 145 -22.23 5.39 -7.66
N TYR A 146 -21.16 4.97 -6.98
CA TYR A 146 -19.90 5.70 -7.01
C TYR A 146 -19.32 5.79 -8.43
N ARG A 147 -19.37 4.70 -9.21
CA ARG A 147 -18.92 4.69 -10.62
C ARG A 147 -19.76 5.59 -11.51
N ILE A 148 -21.08 5.53 -11.36
CA ILE A 148 -22.00 6.43 -12.07
C ILE A 148 -21.69 7.88 -11.69
N GLY A 149 -21.47 8.16 -10.40
CA GLY A 149 -21.09 9.48 -9.92
C GLY A 149 -19.74 9.95 -10.49
N GLU A 150 -18.74 9.09 -10.58
CA GLU A 150 -17.44 9.44 -11.19
C GLU A 150 -17.59 9.85 -12.66
N GLU A 151 -18.51 9.21 -13.39
CA GLU A 151 -18.73 9.46 -14.81
C GLU A 151 -19.58 10.72 -15.04
N PHE A 152 -20.71 10.85 -14.35
CA PHE A 152 -21.70 11.90 -14.63
C PHE A 152 -21.61 13.12 -13.71
N ALA A 153 -21.00 12.97 -12.53
CA ALA A 153 -20.95 14.01 -11.49
C ALA A 153 -19.57 14.10 -10.83
N SER A 154 -18.50 14.01 -11.64
CA SER A 154 -17.10 13.96 -11.18
C SER A 154 -16.73 15.10 -10.23
N SER A 155 -17.26 16.31 -10.46
CA SER A 155 -17.06 17.48 -9.57
C SER A 155 -17.63 17.24 -8.17
N LEU A 156 -18.85 16.71 -8.06
CA LEU A 156 -19.49 16.41 -6.78
C LEU A 156 -18.73 15.32 -6.03
N ILE A 157 -18.36 14.24 -6.74
CA ILE A 157 -17.54 13.15 -6.17
C ILE A 157 -16.19 13.70 -5.67
N THR A 158 -15.57 14.62 -6.41
CA THR A 158 -14.30 15.25 -6.00
C THR A 158 -14.47 16.12 -4.74
N GLN A 159 -15.58 16.85 -4.61
CA GLN A 159 -15.87 17.64 -3.41
C GLN A 159 -16.13 16.77 -2.18
N LEU A 160 -16.80 15.63 -2.38
CA LEU A 160 -17.09 14.66 -1.35
C LEU A 160 -15.92 13.71 -1.06
N SER A 161 -14.85 13.73 -1.88
CA SER A 161 -13.94 12.58 -2.06
C SER A 161 -13.42 11.96 -0.77
N ASN A 162 -13.17 12.79 0.25
CA ASN A 162 -12.64 12.34 1.54
C ASN A 162 -13.70 11.64 2.41
N ILE A 163 -14.98 12.02 2.27
CA ILE A 163 -16.12 11.38 2.98
C ILE A 163 -16.50 10.09 2.29
N ILE A 164 -16.57 10.10 0.96
CA ILE A 164 -16.93 8.92 0.16
C ILE A 164 -15.74 8.00 -0.16
N GLN A 165 -14.60 8.20 0.49
CA GLN A 165 -13.40 7.37 0.29
C GLN A 165 -13.70 5.87 0.53
N ILE A 166 -14.60 5.56 1.46
CA ILE A 166 -15.07 4.18 1.69
C ILE A 166 -15.69 3.56 0.44
N LEU A 167 -16.36 4.36 -0.41
CA LEU A 167 -16.99 3.90 -1.64
C LEU A 167 -15.97 3.54 -2.72
N PHE A 168 -14.85 4.27 -2.78
CA PHE A 168 -13.72 3.91 -3.64
C PHE A 168 -13.15 2.51 -3.31
N TYR A 169 -13.22 2.11 -2.03
CA TYR A 169 -12.85 0.77 -1.57
C TYR A 169 -14.03 -0.21 -1.53
N GLY A 170 -15.22 0.18 -1.96
CA GLY A 170 -16.40 -0.66 -2.05
C GLY A 170 -16.11 -2.03 -2.67
N PRO A 171 -15.43 -2.12 -3.84
CA PRO A 171 -15.06 -3.39 -4.45
C PRO A 171 -14.16 -4.28 -3.58
N THR A 172 -13.17 -3.69 -2.92
CA THR A 172 -12.27 -4.41 -1.99
C THR A 172 -13.05 -4.91 -0.78
N ILE A 173 -13.98 -4.10 -0.25
CA ILE A 173 -14.85 -4.46 0.88
C ILE A 173 -15.80 -5.59 0.46
N VAL A 174 -16.42 -5.52 -0.72
CA VAL A 174 -17.27 -6.59 -1.27
C VAL A 174 -16.49 -7.90 -1.36
N PHE A 175 -15.28 -7.88 -1.93
CA PHE A 175 -14.49 -9.09 -2.06
C PHE A 175 -14.10 -9.66 -0.69
N ALA A 176 -13.68 -8.80 0.23
CA ALA A 176 -13.33 -9.18 1.59
C ALA A 176 -14.53 -9.82 2.33
N LEU A 177 -15.71 -9.19 2.29
CA LEU A 177 -16.94 -9.71 2.88
C LEU A 177 -17.41 -11.01 2.21
N TYR A 178 -17.24 -11.12 0.89
CA TYR A 178 -17.58 -12.33 0.16
C TYR A 178 -16.68 -13.50 0.56
N VAL A 179 -15.38 -13.28 0.72
CA VAL A 179 -14.46 -14.30 1.27
C VAL A 179 -14.84 -14.66 2.70
N LEU A 180 -15.24 -13.68 3.53
CA LEU A 180 -15.73 -13.93 4.89
C LEU A 180 -16.95 -14.86 4.87
N TYR A 181 -17.90 -14.57 4.00
CA TYR A 181 -19.11 -15.37 3.77
C TYR A 181 -18.74 -16.81 3.35
N LEU A 182 -17.87 -16.97 2.35
CA LEU A 182 -17.46 -18.29 1.84
C LEU A 182 -16.75 -19.12 2.91
N VAL A 183 -15.84 -18.49 3.67
CA VAL A 183 -15.11 -19.13 4.75
C VAL A 183 -16.06 -19.63 5.86
N ARG A 184 -17.08 -18.84 6.21
CA ARG A 184 -18.04 -19.19 7.27
C ARG A 184 -19.08 -20.23 6.83
N ALA A 185 -19.39 -20.31 5.53
CA ALA A 185 -20.36 -21.25 4.99
C ALA A 185 -19.91 -22.74 5.05
N LYS A 186 -18.63 -23.03 5.34
CA LYS A 186 -18.07 -24.38 5.61
C LYS A 186 -18.63 -25.49 4.68
N LYS A 187 -18.58 -25.29 3.36
CA LYS A 187 -18.96 -26.22 2.27
C LYS A 187 -20.47 -26.39 1.97
N LYS A 188 -21.38 -25.69 2.66
CA LYS A 188 -22.84 -25.73 2.34
C LYS A 188 -23.24 -24.70 1.28
N ILE A 189 -22.41 -24.47 0.27
CA ILE A 189 -22.65 -23.41 -0.71
C ILE A 189 -23.31 -24.03 -1.94
N THR A 190 -24.59 -23.77 -2.11
CA THR A 190 -25.27 -23.94 -3.40
C THR A 190 -25.04 -22.68 -4.24
N PHE A 191 -24.61 -22.88 -5.48
CA PHE A 191 -24.41 -21.77 -6.40
C PHE A 191 -25.77 -21.11 -6.68
N SER A 192 -25.86 -19.80 -6.43
CA SER A 192 -27.11 -19.04 -6.45
C SER A 192 -26.90 -17.71 -7.16
N LEU A 193 -27.98 -17.01 -7.50
CA LEU A 193 -27.94 -15.69 -8.13
C LEU A 193 -27.07 -14.69 -7.36
N PHE A 194 -26.99 -14.83 -6.02
CA PHE A 194 -26.08 -14.04 -5.20
C PHE A 194 -24.61 -14.19 -5.62
N HIS A 195 -24.13 -15.42 -5.80
CA HIS A 195 -22.74 -15.68 -6.19
C HIS A 195 -22.43 -15.12 -7.58
N ILE A 196 -23.37 -15.28 -8.52
CA ILE A 196 -23.25 -14.73 -9.88
C ILE A 196 -23.08 -13.21 -9.82
N LEU A 197 -23.98 -12.52 -9.10
CA LEU A 197 -23.94 -11.05 -9.00
C LEU A 197 -22.62 -10.54 -8.40
N VAL A 198 -22.12 -11.18 -7.33
CA VAL A 198 -20.86 -10.79 -6.69
C VAL A 198 -19.68 -11.03 -7.63
N ILE A 199 -19.61 -12.19 -8.28
CA ILE A 199 -18.51 -12.52 -9.21
C ILE A 199 -18.52 -11.58 -10.42
N THR A 200 -19.68 -11.30 -11.01
CA THR A 200 -19.81 -10.37 -12.13
C THR A 200 -19.37 -8.96 -11.73
N PHE A 201 -19.81 -8.47 -10.57
CA PHE A 201 -19.38 -7.16 -10.06
C PHE A 201 -17.86 -7.09 -9.86
N LEU A 202 -17.25 -8.10 -9.23
CA LEU A 202 -15.81 -8.15 -9.01
C LEU A 202 -15.01 -8.26 -10.31
N LEU A 203 -15.53 -9.00 -11.30
CA LEU A 203 -14.91 -9.11 -12.63
C LEU A 203 -14.92 -7.76 -13.35
N ILE A 204 -16.06 -7.05 -13.35
CA ILE A 204 -16.15 -5.69 -13.93
C ILE A 204 -15.16 -4.75 -13.25
N GLU A 205 -15.12 -4.75 -11.91
CA GLU A 205 -14.19 -3.90 -11.15
C GLU A 205 -12.71 -4.26 -11.38
N PHE A 206 -12.40 -5.55 -11.57
CA PHE A 206 -11.08 -6.00 -11.96
C PHE A 206 -10.68 -5.43 -13.34
N LEU A 207 -11.56 -5.52 -14.34
CA LEU A 207 -11.33 -4.97 -15.69
C LEU A 207 -11.14 -3.45 -15.66
N LEU A 208 -11.99 -2.74 -14.92
CA LEU A 208 -11.87 -1.29 -14.74
C LEU A 208 -10.53 -0.92 -14.09
N ARG A 209 -10.08 -1.66 -13.07
CA ARG A 209 -8.78 -1.41 -12.42
C ARG A 209 -7.61 -1.75 -13.34
N LEU A 210 -7.73 -2.81 -14.13
CA LEU A 210 -6.74 -3.19 -15.14
C LEU A 210 -6.55 -2.07 -16.17
N SER A 211 -7.63 -1.42 -16.60
CA SER A 211 -7.59 -0.28 -17.52
C SER A 211 -6.77 0.91 -17.03
N THR A 212 -6.69 1.11 -15.71
CA THR A 212 -5.87 2.19 -15.13
C THR A 212 -4.37 1.95 -15.30
N THR A 213 -3.97 0.73 -15.70
CA THR A 213 -2.59 0.24 -15.84
C THR A 213 -1.73 0.38 -14.56
N LEU A 214 -2.32 0.85 -13.46
CA LEU A 214 -1.73 0.96 -12.13
C LEU A 214 -1.98 -0.32 -11.37
N PHE A 215 -0.98 -1.21 -11.38
CA PHE A 215 -1.10 -2.54 -10.79
C PHE A 215 -1.41 -2.55 -9.28
N ALA A 216 -1.00 -1.50 -8.58
CA ALA A 216 -1.35 -1.31 -7.17
C ALA A 216 -2.89 -1.31 -6.95
N ASN A 217 -3.67 -0.79 -7.90
CA ASN A 217 -5.14 -0.79 -7.81
C ASN A 217 -5.72 -2.21 -7.87
N ILE A 218 -5.07 -3.11 -8.62
CA ILE A 218 -5.43 -4.53 -8.69
C ILE A 218 -5.02 -5.21 -7.39
N GLY A 219 -3.79 -5.02 -6.92
CA GLY A 219 -3.32 -5.60 -5.65
C GLY A 219 -4.21 -5.23 -4.46
N ILE A 220 -4.68 -3.98 -4.39
CA ILE A 220 -5.61 -3.50 -3.36
C ILE A 220 -6.98 -4.21 -3.42
N LEU A 221 -7.41 -4.70 -4.57
CA LEU A 221 -8.66 -5.48 -4.66
C LEU A 221 -8.52 -6.82 -3.92
N PHE A 222 -7.40 -7.50 -4.09
CA PHE A 222 -7.15 -8.83 -3.51
C PHE A 222 -6.66 -8.80 -2.06
N ILE A 223 -5.99 -7.72 -1.63
CA ILE A 223 -5.41 -7.67 -0.27
C ILE A 223 -6.49 -7.74 0.82
N GLY A 224 -7.68 -7.16 0.60
CA GLY A 224 -8.80 -7.25 1.54
C GLY A 224 -9.27 -8.70 1.73
N ALA A 225 -9.46 -9.42 0.63
CA ALA A 225 -9.79 -10.85 0.63
C ALA A 225 -8.71 -11.70 1.34
N PHE A 226 -7.44 -11.44 1.06
CA PHE A 226 -6.32 -12.11 1.72
C PHE A 226 -6.33 -11.88 3.25
N LEU A 227 -6.52 -10.65 3.70
CA LEU A 227 -6.56 -10.32 5.12
C LEU A 227 -7.70 -11.03 5.85
N VAL A 228 -8.89 -11.06 5.23
CA VAL A 228 -10.05 -11.77 5.79
C VAL A 228 -9.76 -13.26 5.90
N TYR A 229 -9.29 -13.87 4.82
CA TYR A 229 -8.95 -15.29 4.82
C TYR A 229 -7.94 -15.61 5.92
N TYR A 230 -6.85 -14.84 6.00
CA TYR A 230 -5.81 -15.06 7.00
C TYR A 230 -6.32 -14.81 8.42
N ARG A 231 -7.17 -13.80 8.66
CA ARG A 231 -7.79 -13.55 9.96
C ARG A 231 -8.62 -14.74 10.43
N GLU A 232 -9.49 -15.26 9.57
CA GLU A 232 -10.44 -16.31 9.92
C GLU A 232 -9.79 -17.70 9.98
N GLN A 233 -8.91 -18.03 9.02
CA GLN A 233 -8.30 -19.35 8.92
C GLN A 233 -6.95 -19.46 9.64
N ARG A 234 -6.31 -18.33 9.95
CA ARG A 234 -4.92 -18.27 10.47
C ARG A 234 -3.94 -19.06 9.61
N LYS A 235 -4.21 -19.12 8.31
CA LYS A 235 -3.38 -19.80 7.32
C LYS A 235 -3.24 -18.89 6.11
N LEU A 236 -2.09 -18.96 5.45
CA LEU A 236 -1.93 -18.29 4.17
C LEU A 236 -2.72 -19.04 3.09
N PRO A 237 -3.46 -18.32 2.23
CA PRO A 237 -4.12 -18.90 1.06
C PRO A 237 -3.11 -19.19 -0.06
N ILE A 238 -2.07 -20.01 0.18
CA ILE A 238 -0.92 -20.19 -0.73
C ILE A 238 -1.36 -20.59 -2.14
N VAL A 239 -2.31 -21.52 -2.26
CA VAL A 239 -2.85 -21.94 -3.57
C VAL A 239 -3.40 -20.75 -4.36
N TRP A 240 -4.18 -19.89 -3.71
CA TRP A 240 -4.74 -18.69 -4.35
C TRP A 240 -3.69 -17.62 -4.63
N ILE A 241 -2.63 -17.52 -3.81
CA ILE A 241 -1.50 -16.62 -4.08
C ILE A 241 -0.75 -17.08 -5.34
N ILE A 242 -0.51 -18.39 -5.49
CA ILE A 242 0.16 -18.96 -6.66
C ILE A 242 -0.69 -18.76 -7.91
N ILE A 243 -1.97 -19.12 -7.87
CA ILE A 243 -2.91 -18.89 -8.98
C ILE A 243 -2.97 -17.41 -9.33
N GLY A 244 -3.08 -16.54 -8.33
CA GLY A 244 -3.07 -15.10 -8.49
C GLY A 244 -1.79 -14.64 -9.20
N ALA A 245 -0.61 -15.06 -8.73
CA ALA A 245 0.67 -14.70 -9.33
C ALA A 245 0.79 -15.16 -10.80
N LEU A 246 0.35 -16.40 -11.11
CA LEU A 246 0.36 -16.92 -12.48
C LEU A 246 -0.49 -16.08 -13.44
N ILE A 247 -1.60 -15.50 -12.96
CA ILE A 247 -2.47 -14.61 -13.76
C ILE A 247 -1.91 -13.18 -13.80
N LEU A 248 -1.46 -12.69 -12.65
CA LEU A 248 -1.11 -11.29 -12.42
C LEU A 248 0.25 -10.90 -13.03
N ILE A 249 1.23 -11.81 -13.05
CA ILE A 249 2.56 -11.53 -13.62
C ILE A 249 2.49 -11.23 -15.12
N PRO A 250 1.85 -12.06 -15.96
CA PRO A 250 1.68 -11.75 -17.38
C PRO A 250 0.93 -10.43 -17.61
N LEU A 251 -0.14 -10.16 -16.85
CA LEU A 251 -0.87 -8.88 -16.93
C LEU A 251 -0.01 -7.67 -16.54
N TYR A 252 0.87 -7.85 -15.56
CA TYR A 252 1.82 -6.81 -15.17
C TYR A 252 2.81 -6.49 -16.30
N GLN A 253 3.21 -7.49 -17.08
CA GLN A 253 4.13 -7.33 -18.21
C GLN A 253 3.43 -6.66 -19.40
N SER A 254 2.24 -7.12 -19.80
CA SER A 254 1.51 -6.61 -20.97
C SER A 254 1.14 -5.13 -20.87
N ARG A 255 0.86 -4.61 -19.66
CA ARG A 255 0.49 -3.20 -19.46
C ARG A 255 1.52 -2.19 -20.03
N LYS A 256 2.81 -2.56 -20.11
CA LYS A 256 3.86 -1.67 -20.62
C LYS A 256 3.67 -1.41 -22.12
N PHE A 257 3.30 -2.45 -22.86
CA PHE A 257 3.02 -2.40 -24.29
C PHE A 257 1.80 -1.52 -24.59
N ILE A 258 0.73 -1.70 -23.83
CA ILE A 258 -0.52 -0.95 -24.02
C ILE A 258 -0.37 0.53 -23.69
N ARG A 259 0.37 0.88 -22.63
CA ARG A 259 0.69 2.29 -22.32
C ARG A 259 1.46 2.98 -23.44
N PHE A 260 2.24 2.23 -24.20
CA PHE A 260 2.98 2.77 -25.34
C PHE A 260 2.04 3.03 -26.51
N ASN A 261 1.13 2.09 -26.80
CA ASN A 261 0.19 2.19 -27.92
C ASN A 261 -0.95 3.19 -27.67
N LEU A 262 -1.39 3.36 -26.42
CA LEU A 262 -2.47 4.29 -26.04
C LEU A 262 -2.05 5.78 -26.05
N LYS A 263 -0.78 6.12 -26.33
CA LYS A 263 -0.31 7.52 -26.32
C LYS A 263 -0.93 8.42 -27.41
N GLY A 264 -1.84 7.90 -28.25
CA GLY A 264 -2.51 8.67 -29.31
C GLY A 264 -4.05 8.56 -29.36
N GLU A 265 -4.69 7.73 -28.52
CA GLU A 265 -6.13 7.46 -28.62
C GLU A 265 -6.86 7.82 -27.31
N THR A 266 -7.56 8.95 -27.31
CA THR A 266 -8.24 9.51 -26.12
C THR A 266 -9.70 9.07 -25.97
N SER A 267 -10.24 8.27 -26.89
CA SER A 267 -11.69 7.99 -27.00
C SER A 267 -12.10 6.54 -26.68
N GLN A 268 -11.19 5.67 -26.26
CA GLN A 268 -11.54 4.28 -25.91
C GLN A 268 -12.19 4.18 -24.52
N SER A 269 -13.24 3.35 -24.40
CA SER A 269 -13.85 3.02 -23.11
C SER A 269 -12.85 2.30 -22.20
N ARG A 270 -12.89 2.60 -20.89
CA ARG A 270 -12.03 1.93 -19.90
C ARG A 270 -12.21 0.41 -19.90
N LEU A 271 -13.44 -0.07 -20.12
CA LEU A 271 -13.71 -1.51 -20.19
C LEU A 271 -13.07 -2.14 -21.42
N ASP A 272 -13.05 -1.44 -22.56
CA ASP A 272 -12.42 -1.91 -23.79
C ASP A 272 -10.91 -2.02 -23.58
N VAL A 273 -10.29 -0.99 -22.99
CA VAL A 273 -8.86 -1.01 -22.63
C VAL A 273 -8.56 -2.22 -21.74
N GLY A 274 -9.31 -2.41 -20.65
CA GLY A 274 -9.13 -3.55 -19.73
C GLY A 274 -9.27 -4.92 -20.43
N THR A 275 -10.25 -5.04 -21.33
CA THR A 275 -10.49 -6.27 -22.09
C THR A 275 -9.39 -6.54 -23.11
N ASN A 276 -8.89 -5.50 -23.78
CA ASN A 276 -7.78 -5.60 -24.71
C ASN A 276 -6.50 -6.06 -23.99
N ILE A 277 -6.24 -5.59 -22.76
CA ILE A 277 -5.12 -6.10 -21.95
C ILE A 277 -5.19 -7.61 -21.74
N LEU A 278 -6.38 -8.13 -21.47
CA LEU A 278 -6.56 -9.58 -21.29
C LEU A 278 -6.36 -10.35 -22.60
N LYS A 279 -6.89 -9.84 -23.72
CA LYS A 279 -6.72 -10.46 -25.04
C LYS A 279 -5.25 -10.56 -25.43
N GLU A 280 -4.49 -9.48 -25.22
CA GLU A 280 -3.06 -9.43 -25.52
C GLU A 280 -2.19 -10.37 -24.67
N VAL A 281 -2.62 -10.71 -23.45
CA VAL A 281 -1.92 -11.73 -22.64
C VAL A 281 -2.14 -13.13 -23.19
N VAL A 282 -3.25 -13.36 -23.89
CA VAL A 282 -3.65 -14.68 -24.38
C VAL A 282 -3.16 -14.93 -25.82
N SER A 283 -2.85 -13.90 -26.62
CA SER A 283 -2.34 -14.07 -27.98
C SER A 283 -0.85 -14.50 -28.00
N THR A 284 -0.59 -15.71 -28.50
CA THR A 284 0.77 -16.30 -28.59
C THR A 284 1.66 -15.61 -29.64
N GLU A 285 1.09 -15.05 -30.71
CA GLU A 285 1.83 -14.30 -31.74
C GLU A 285 2.42 -12.98 -31.23
N ASP A 286 1.87 -12.41 -30.15
CA ASP A 286 2.35 -11.15 -29.58
C ASP A 286 3.45 -11.34 -28.54
N LEU A 287 3.63 -12.53 -27.95
CA LEU A 287 4.64 -12.74 -26.91
C LEU A 287 6.07 -12.48 -27.44
N ASN A 288 6.38 -12.96 -28.65
CA ASN A 288 7.68 -12.76 -29.28
C ASN A 288 7.90 -11.31 -29.72
N LYS A 289 6.86 -10.66 -30.28
CA LYS A 289 6.89 -9.22 -30.61
C LYS A 289 7.01 -8.35 -29.37
N GLN A 290 6.36 -8.73 -28.26
CA GLN A 290 6.47 -8.07 -26.97
C GLN A 290 7.86 -8.26 -26.38
N LEU A 291 8.47 -9.45 -26.46
CA LEU A 291 9.86 -9.70 -26.07
C LEU A 291 10.84 -8.85 -26.88
N GLU A 292 10.67 -8.75 -28.20
CA GLU A 292 11.51 -7.89 -29.06
C GLU A 292 11.31 -6.39 -28.77
N ALA A 293 10.06 -5.93 -28.63
CA ALA A 293 9.76 -4.54 -28.27
C ALA A 293 10.28 -4.19 -26.87
N TYR A 294 10.17 -5.12 -25.91
CA TYR A 294 10.74 -5.01 -24.57
C TYR A 294 12.26 -4.86 -24.62
N ASN A 295 12.93 -5.67 -25.45
CA ASN A 295 14.37 -5.61 -25.66
C ASN A 295 14.83 -4.33 -26.38
N ARG A 296 13.99 -3.73 -27.24
CA ARG A 296 14.27 -2.42 -27.87
C ARG A 296 14.03 -1.24 -26.91
N VAL A 297 13.05 -1.33 -26.02
CA VAL A 297 12.76 -0.31 -24.97
C VAL A 297 13.78 -0.36 -23.81
N ARG A 298 14.67 -1.36 -23.79
CA ARG A 298 15.83 -1.49 -22.88
C ARG A 298 16.78 -0.28 -22.91
N PHE A 299 16.61 0.65 -23.86
CA PHE A 299 17.23 1.99 -23.85
C PHE A 299 16.73 2.93 -22.74
N ASN A 300 15.65 2.59 -22.03
CA ASN A 300 15.38 3.09 -20.70
C ASN A 300 15.79 2.00 -19.70
N LYS A 301 17.06 1.99 -19.27
CA LYS A 301 17.55 1.15 -18.15
C LYS A 301 16.45 1.08 -17.10
N GLU A 302 16.06 -0.15 -16.78
CA GLU A 302 14.81 -0.47 -16.11
C GLU A 302 14.68 0.40 -14.86
N HIS A 303 13.71 1.33 -14.88
CA HIS A 303 13.38 2.12 -13.70
C HIS A 303 12.85 1.13 -12.67
N ASN A 304 13.72 0.67 -11.78
CA ASN A 304 13.31 -0.19 -10.70
C ASN A 304 12.37 0.64 -9.81
N ARG A 305 11.06 0.50 -10.01
CA ARG A 305 10.08 1.26 -9.22
C ARG A 305 10.15 0.91 -7.73
N PHE A 306 10.85 -0.17 -7.40
CA PHE A 306 11.14 -0.57 -6.04
C PHE A 306 12.46 -0.01 -5.49
N GLU A 307 13.06 1.01 -6.12
CA GLU A 307 14.18 1.75 -5.53
C GLU A 307 13.80 3.21 -5.21
N ASN A 308 14.11 3.64 -3.99
CA ASN A 308 14.16 5.05 -3.59
C ASN A 308 15.55 5.45 -3.08
N LEU A 309 16.57 4.60 -3.30
CA LEU A 309 17.96 4.91 -3.00
C LEU A 309 18.44 6.12 -3.82
N SER A 310 18.12 6.15 -5.12
CA SER A 310 18.45 7.27 -5.99
C SER A 310 17.78 8.56 -5.52
N PHE A 311 16.57 8.44 -4.97
CA PHE A 311 15.79 9.56 -4.46
C PHE A 311 16.48 10.20 -3.25
N ILE A 312 16.74 9.41 -2.20
CA ILE A 312 17.40 9.93 -1.00
C ILE A 312 18.82 10.42 -1.32
N SER A 313 19.56 9.72 -2.19
CA SER A 313 20.92 10.12 -2.57
C SER A 313 20.96 11.49 -3.24
N HIS A 314 20.04 11.74 -4.17
CA HIS A 314 19.96 13.03 -4.85
C HIS A 314 19.62 14.17 -3.90
N VAL A 315 18.69 13.94 -2.98
CA VAL A 315 18.31 14.92 -1.97
C VAL A 315 19.47 15.19 -1.01
N VAL A 316 20.12 14.15 -0.48
CA VAL A 316 21.28 14.27 0.43
C VAL A 316 22.38 15.09 -0.24
N LEU A 317 22.66 14.82 -1.50
CA LEU A 317 23.63 15.59 -2.28
C LEU A 317 23.30 17.08 -2.29
N GLN A 318 22.05 17.46 -2.59
CA GLN A 318 21.67 18.88 -2.66
C GLN A 318 21.84 19.60 -1.32
N HIS A 319 21.53 18.93 -0.20
CA HIS A 319 21.72 19.48 1.14
C HIS A 319 23.20 19.57 1.53
N LYS A 320 24.00 18.53 1.26
CA LYS A 320 25.43 18.50 1.57
C LYS A 320 26.23 19.54 0.77
N LEU A 321 25.79 19.88 -0.44
CA LEU A 321 26.36 20.95 -1.26
C LEU A 321 25.83 22.35 -0.91
N GLY A 322 24.90 22.48 0.05
CA GLY A 322 24.28 23.77 0.39
C GLY A 322 23.38 24.36 -0.70
N ILE A 323 22.98 23.55 -1.70
CA ILE A 323 22.08 23.98 -2.79
C ILE A 323 20.65 24.16 -2.26
N LYS A 324 20.26 23.34 -1.28
CA LYS A 324 18.95 23.38 -0.63
C LYS A 324 19.11 23.47 0.88
N GLU A 325 18.29 24.33 1.48
CA GLU A 325 18.11 24.37 2.92
C GLU A 325 17.07 23.34 3.37
N PHE A 326 17.17 22.93 4.63
CA PHE A 326 16.14 22.11 5.28
C PHE A 326 14.78 22.82 5.30
N GLN A 327 13.72 22.03 5.19
CA GLN A 327 12.34 22.51 5.09
C GLN A 327 11.71 22.77 6.47
N TYR A 328 12.35 22.32 7.55
CA TYR A 328 11.97 22.61 8.94
C TYR A 328 10.46 22.41 9.27
N GLY A 329 9.85 21.36 8.72
CA GLY A 329 8.45 21.00 8.95
C GLY A 329 7.45 21.62 7.96
N LYS A 330 7.89 22.40 6.96
CA LYS A 330 6.99 22.98 5.94
C LYS A 330 6.11 21.93 5.25
N THR A 331 6.63 20.72 5.05
CA THR A 331 5.86 19.64 4.42
C THR A 331 4.77 19.06 5.34
N PHE A 332 4.81 19.32 6.66
CA PHE A 332 3.81 18.80 7.60
C PHE A 332 2.60 19.72 7.77
N TYR A 333 2.66 20.95 7.23
CA TYR A 333 1.58 21.93 7.29
C TYR A 333 0.22 21.38 6.85
N TRP A 334 0.23 20.45 5.89
CA TRP A 334 -0.98 19.87 5.33
C TRP A 334 -1.65 18.83 6.22
N LEU A 335 -0.94 18.26 7.20
CA LEU A 335 -1.44 17.16 8.03
C LEU A 335 -2.73 17.52 8.80
N PRO A 336 -2.87 18.69 9.45
CA PRO A 336 -4.13 19.09 10.08
C PRO A 336 -5.24 19.46 9.09
N VAL A 337 -4.88 19.90 7.88
CA VAL A 337 -5.83 20.39 6.87
C VAL A 337 -6.42 19.27 6.03
N VAL A 338 -5.63 18.23 5.73
CA VAL A 338 -6.06 17.10 4.89
C VAL A 338 -7.32 16.41 5.41
N PRO A 339 -7.47 16.14 6.71
CA PRO A 339 -8.66 15.46 7.23
C PRO A 339 -9.98 16.19 7.02
N ILE A 340 -9.96 17.51 6.84
CA ILE A 340 -11.17 18.32 6.72
C ILE A 340 -11.76 18.17 5.30
N PRO A 341 -13.00 17.67 5.13
CA PRO A 341 -13.66 17.61 3.82
C PRO A 341 -13.91 18.99 3.21
N ARG A 342 -13.94 19.08 1.87
CA ARG A 342 -14.21 20.36 1.17
C ARG A 342 -15.61 20.90 1.41
N ILE A 343 -16.59 20.06 1.76
CA ILE A 343 -17.93 20.55 2.12
C ILE A 343 -17.91 21.36 3.44
N ILE A 344 -17.00 21.03 4.36
CA ILE A 344 -16.81 21.77 5.63
C ILE A 344 -15.85 22.95 5.41
N PHE A 345 -14.84 22.79 4.56
CA PHE A 345 -13.89 23.85 4.19
C PHE A 345 -13.85 24.04 2.66
N PRO A 346 -14.80 24.79 2.07
CA PRO A 346 -14.89 24.95 0.61
C PRO A 346 -13.66 25.59 0.00
N SER A 347 -13.11 26.61 0.67
CA SER A 347 -11.88 27.31 0.30
C SER A 347 -10.60 26.57 0.69
N LYS A 348 -10.68 25.28 1.04
CA LYS A 348 -9.51 24.45 1.36
C LYS A 348 -8.49 24.51 0.21
N PRO A 349 -7.24 24.90 0.47
CA PRO A 349 -6.25 25.02 -0.59
C PRO A 349 -5.92 23.65 -1.19
N ILE A 350 -5.52 23.64 -2.46
CA ILE A 350 -5.11 22.43 -3.16
C ILE A 350 -3.74 22.01 -2.63
N ASN A 351 -3.60 20.75 -2.19
CA ASN A 351 -2.33 20.23 -1.72
C ASN A 351 -1.44 19.87 -2.93
N GLU A 352 -0.59 20.82 -3.32
CA GLU A 352 0.39 20.64 -4.40
C GLU A 352 1.78 20.25 -3.89
N MET A 353 1.92 19.95 -2.60
CA MET A 353 3.22 19.74 -1.95
C MET A 353 4.11 18.74 -2.68
N SER A 354 3.59 17.56 -3.06
CA SER A 354 4.38 16.56 -3.82
C SER A 354 4.96 17.14 -5.10
N THR A 355 4.16 17.90 -5.84
CA THR A 355 4.57 18.54 -7.10
C THR A 355 5.59 19.64 -6.84
N THR A 356 5.31 20.56 -5.90
CA THR A 356 6.17 21.69 -5.58
C THR A 356 7.54 21.21 -5.12
N VAL A 357 7.59 20.29 -4.15
CA VAL A 357 8.86 19.79 -3.62
C VAL A 357 9.62 18.97 -4.69
N ALA A 358 8.93 18.18 -5.52
CA ALA A 358 9.61 17.47 -6.62
C ALA A 358 10.22 18.40 -7.65
N THR A 359 9.54 19.50 -7.97
CA THR A 359 10.07 20.54 -8.85
C THR A 359 11.23 21.30 -8.21
N GLU A 360 11.13 21.65 -6.93
CA GLU A 360 12.22 22.35 -6.21
C GLU A 360 13.51 21.54 -6.21
N TYR A 361 13.43 20.22 -6.00
CA TYR A 361 14.58 19.31 -6.00
C TYR A 361 14.98 18.84 -7.41
N GLY A 362 14.35 19.33 -8.48
CA GLY A 362 14.71 18.93 -9.85
C GLY A 362 14.39 17.48 -10.21
N LEU A 363 13.56 16.80 -9.40
CA LEU A 363 13.19 15.39 -9.59
C LEU A 363 12.13 15.21 -10.68
N ARG A 364 11.51 16.30 -11.11
CA ARG A 364 10.49 16.34 -12.16
C ARG A 364 10.92 17.30 -13.27
N GLY A 365 10.75 16.87 -14.53
CA GLY A 365 10.92 17.75 -15.70
C GLY A 365 9.96 18.94 -15.68
N LYS A 366 10.42 20.10 -16.17
CA LYS A 366 9.69 21.39 -16.11
C LYS A 366 8.27 21.36 -16.69
N ILE A 367 8.00 20.48 -17.65
CA ILE A 367 6.73 20.39 -18.39
C ILE A 367 5.90 19.15 -17.95
N SER A 368 6.37 18.37 -16.97
CA SER A 368 5.71 17.12 -16.62
C SER A 368 4.45 17.37 -15.77
N ASN A 369 3.32 16.82 -16.21
CA ASN A 369 2.07 16.79 -15.43
C ASN A 369 2.05 15.71 -14.34
N ALA A 370 3.10 14.87 -14.25
CA ALA A 370 3.15 13.82 -13.25
C ALA A 370 3.43 14.40 -11.85
N SER A 371 2.71 13.95 -10.84
CA SER A 371 3.09 14.18 -9.44
C SER A 371 4.07 13.10 -9.00
N ILE A 372 5.16 13.50 -8.33
CA ILE A 372 6.12 12.59 -7.71
C ILE A 372 6.00 12.77 -6.20
N ASN A 373 5.57 11.72 -5.50
CA ASN A 373 5.51 11.75 -4.05
C ASN A 373 6.92 11.65 -3.47
N PHE A 374 7.13 12.31 -2.33
CA PHE A 374 8.33 12.15 -1.52
C PHE A 374 8.08 11.00 -0.55
N PRO A 375 8.86 9.92 -0.59
CA PRO A 375 8.74 8.86 0.38
C PRO A 375 8.97 9.41 1.80
N MET A 376 8.24 8.89 2.79
CA MET A 376 8.22 9.47 4.14
C MET A 376 9.60 9.56 4.82
N LEU A 377 10.52 8.62 4.56
CA LEU A 377 11.90 8.70 5.08
C LEU A 377 12.68 9.86 4.44
N VAL A 378 12.52 10.08 3.14
CA VAL A 378 13.10 11.23 2.44
C VAL A 378 12.49 12.53 2.97
N GLU A 379 11.19 12.54 3.23
CA GLU A 379 10.51 13.69 3.84
C GLU A 379 11.08 14.01 5.23
N GLY A 380 11.37 12.99 6.07
CA GLY A 380 12.07 13.18 7.34
C GLY A 380 13.45 13.81 7.17
N TYR A 381 14.20 13.39 6.14
CA TYR A 381 15.51 13.95 5.82
C TYR A 381 15.45 15.40 5.34
N ILE A 382 14.60 15.75 4.38
CA ILE A 382 14.54 17.13 3.87
C ILE A 382 14.09 18.14 4.92
N ASN A 383 13.41 17.70 5.97
CA ASN A 383 12.97 18.58 7.04
C ASN A 383 14.01 18.76 8.14
N PHE A 384 14.71 17.70 8.56
CA PHE A 384 15.64 17.78 9.72
C PHE A 384 16.88 16.89 9.60
N GLY A 385 17.31 16.58 8.38
CA GLY A 385 18.46 15.73 8.09
C GLY A 385 18.30 14.29 8.58
N PHE A 386 19.42 13.59 8.76
CA PHE A 386 19.41 12.18 9.15
C PHE A 386 18.77 11.94 10.53
N ASN A 387 18.97 12.85 11.50
CA ASN A 387 18.31 12.77 12.80
C ASN A 387 16.78 12.87 12.66
N GLY A 388 16.30 13.79 11.81
CA GLY A 388 14.89 13.88 11.42
C GLY A 388 14.35 12.58 10.87
N MET A 389 15.08 11.97 9.93
CA MET A 389 14.68 10.70 9.32
C MET A 389 14.50 9.59 10.37
N LEU A 390 15.43 9.44 11.33
CA LEU A 390 15.33 8.41 12.38
C LEU A 390 14.16 8.67 13.34
N ILE A 391 13.99 9.92 13.78
CA ILE A 391 12.89 10.31 14.66
C ILE A 391 11.54 10.05 13.96
N MET A 392 11.42 10.44 12.70
CA MET A 392 10.21 10.22 11.91
C MET A 392 9.96 8.73 11.66
N ALA A 393 11.00 7.94 11.38
CA ALA A 393 10.90 6.48 11.26
C ALA A 393 10.31 5.83 12.52
N LEU A 394 10.77 6.25 13.71
CA LEU A 394 10.21 5.81 14.98
C LEU A 394 8.73 6.20 15.11
N PHE A 395 8.41 7.47 14.82
CA PHE A 395 7.03 7.95 14.85
C PHE A 395 6.11 7.21 13.87
N PHE A 396 6.59 6.80 12.70
CA PHE A 396 5.79 6.01 11.77
C PHE A 396 5.42 4.66 12.39
N GLY A 397 6.37 3.96 13.00
CA GLY A 397 6.10 2.74 13.75
C GLY A 397 5.02 2.94 14.82
N MET A 398 5.18 3.98 15.63
CA MET A 398 4.24 4.35 16.70
C MET A 398 2.84 4.68 16.17
N ALA A 399 2.74 5.49 15.13
CA ALA A 399 1.49 5.90 14.51
C ALA A 399 0.76 4.70 13.89
N TYR A 400 1.47 3.84 13.15
CA TYR A 400 0.90 2.61 12.60
C TYR A 400 0.34 1.71 13.71
N LYS A 401 1.10 1.52 14.80
CA LYS A 401 0.64 0.76 15.97
C LYS A 401 -0.62 1.35 16.57
N TRP A 402 -0.66 2.67 16.74
CA TRP A 402 -1.82 3.38 17.27
C TRP A 402 -3.07 3.16 16.39
N PHE A 403 -2.96 3.38 15.07
CA PHE A 403 -4.09 3.20 14.15
C PHE A 403 -4.58 1.75 14.12
N ILE A 404 -3.69 0.76 14.03
CA ILE A 404 -4.07 -0.66 14.03
C ILE A 404 -4.79 -1.06 15.32
N MET A 405 -4.34 -0.55 16.47
CA MET A 405 -5.02 -0.80 17.74
C MET A 405 -6.37 -0.09 17.82
N LYS A 406 -6.45 1.16 17.35
CA LYS A 406 -7.72 1.91 17.27
C LYS A 406 -8.73 1.24 16.34
N PHE A 407 -8.28 0.67 15.24
CA PHE A 407 -9.14 -0.05 14.31
C PHE A 407 -9.48 -1.47 14.77
N GLY A 408 -9.02 -1.91 15.94
CA GLY A 408 -9.47 -3.15 16.58
C GLY A 408 -8.96 -4.43 15.91
N LEU A 409 -7.64 -4.53 15.77
CA LEU A 409 -6.91 -5.70 15.29
C LEU A 409 -7.57 -7.05 15.66
N GLY A 410 -8.20 -7.70 14.69
CA GLY A 410 -8.76 -9.05 14.84
C GLY A 410 -10.06 -9.15 15.63
N LEU A 411 -10.65 -8.04 16.10
CA LEU A 411 -11.81 -8.02 16.99
C LEU A 411 -13.12 -7.73 16.24
N GLY A 412 -13.97 -8.73 15.99
CA GLY A 412 -15.27 -8.48 15.34
C GLY A 412 -15.18 -8.00 13.87
N ASP A 413 -16.30 -8.00 13.18
CA ASP A 413 -16.35 -7.75 11.73
C ASP A 413 -16.43 -6.27 11.38
N VAL A 414 -16.96 -5.44 12.30
CA VAL A 414 -16.99 -3.99 12.13
C VAL A 414 -15.55 -3.42 12.07
N ASN A 415 -14.71 -3.78 13.03
CA ASN A 415 -13.29 -3.40 13.04
C ASN A 415 -12.54 -3.93 11.81
N LEU A 416 -12.88 -5.14 11.34
CA LEU A 416 -12.32 -5.66 10.09
C LEU A 416 -12.63 -4.74 8.90
N LEU A 417 -13.85 -4.19 8.79
CA LEU A 417 -14.20 -3.24 7.74
C LEU A 417 -13.39 -1.94 7.84
N ILE A 418 -13.18 -1.42 9.05
CA ILE A 418 -12.33 -0.23 9.29
C ILE A 418 -10.92 -0.48 8.76
N VAL A 419 -10.38 -1.64 9.09
CA VAL A 419 -9.03 -2.06 8.67
C VAL A 419 -8.94 -2.23 7.15
N ILE A 420 -9.92 -2.86 6.50
CA ILE A 420 -9.94 -3.03 5.04
C ILE A 420 -10.01 -1.67 4.34
N ASN A 421 -10.82 -0.74 4.85
CA ASN A 421 -10.90 0.63 4.32
C ASN A 421 -9.57 1.40 4.46
N SER A 422 -8.73 0.99 5.42
CA SER A 422 -7.41 1.60 5.67
C SER A 422 -6.25 0.87 4.98
N ILE A 423 -6.50 -0.16 4.18
CA ILE A 423 -5.45 -1.07 3.73
C ILE A 423 -4.45 -0.41 2.78
N LYS A 424 -4.92 0.50 1.93
CA LYS A 424 -4.05 1.23 1.00
C LYS A 424 -2.99 2.00 1.77
N GLN A 425 -3.36 2.66 2.86
CA GLN A 425 -2.46 3.46 3.68
C GLN A 425 -1.39 2.59 4.33
N PHE A 426 -1.73 1.35 4.74
CA PHE A 426 -0.75 0.39 5.24
C PHE A 426 0.27 -0.04 4.17
N THR A 427 -0.09 0.00 2.89
CA THR A 427 0.76 -0.42 1.77
C THR A 427 1.42 0.75 1.00
N HIS A 428 1.22 1.99 1.41
CA HIS A 428 1.63 3.17 0.62
C HIS A 428 2.91 3.83 1.17
N ALA A 429 4.01 3.08 1.22
CA ALA A 429 5.27 3.56 1.77
C ALA A 429 6.00 4.62 0.91
N GLU A 430 5.69 4.71 -0.39
CA GLU A 430 6.19 5.77 -1.29
C GLU A 430 5.47 7.11 -1.12
N GLY A 431 4.37 7.14 -0.38
CA GLY A 431 3.62 8.37 -0.14
C GLY A 431 4.38 9.32 0.76
N ASN A 432 4.01 10.60 0.70
CA ASN A 432 4.40 11.57 1.72
C ASN A 432 3.56 11.36 3.00
N ILE A 433 4.05 11.88 4.13
CA ILE A 433 3.47 11.72 5.47
C ILE A 433 2.03 12.21 5.48
N THR A 434 1.78 13.37 4.86
CA THR A 434 0.45 13.97 4.82
C THR A 434 -0.55 13.06 4.07
N LEU A 435 -0.14 12.47 2.95
CA LEU A 435 -1.00 11.61 2.14
C LEU A 435 -1.36 10.33 2.91
N VAL A 436 -0.38 9.71 3.57
CA VAL A 436 -0.58 8.45 4.29
C VAL A 436 -1.33 8.68 5.60
N PHE A 437 -0.79 9.52 6.50
CA PHE A 437 -1.35 9.74 7.82
C PHE A 437 -2.57 10.66 7.82
N GLY A 438 -2.62 11.64 6.92
CA GLY A 438 -3.83 12.43 6.72
C GLY A 438 -5.01 11.56 6.32
N ALA A 439 -4.79 10.57 5.44
CA ALA A 439 -5.82 9.60 5.08
C ALA A 439 -6.18 8.65 6.24
N PHE A 440 -5.21 8.21 7.05
CA PHE A 440 -5.52 7.44 8.27
C PHE A 440 -6.41 8.22 9.25
N ILE A 441 -6.13 9.51 9.46
CA ILE A 441 -6.96 10.38 10.30
C ILE A 441 -8.37 10.54 9.71
N GLN A 442 -8.50 10.69 8.38
CA GLN A 442 -9.81 10.72 7.71
C GLN A 442 -10.61 9.45 7.96
N VAL A 443 -10.01 8.28 7.72
CA VAL A 443 -10.69 7.00 7.95
C VAL A 443 -11.07 6.85 9.42
N TYR A 444 -10.19 7.25 10.34
CA TYR A 444 -10.48 7.26 11.77
C TYR A 444 -11.70 8.15 12.10
N LEU A 445 -11.71 9.40 11.65
CA LEU A 445 -12.80 10.34 11.92
C LEU A 445 -14.12 9.86 11.31
N PHE A 446 -14.09 9.38 10.07
CA PHE A 446 -15.26 8.84 9.39
C PHE A 446 -15.91 7.72 10.18
N TRP A 447 -15.14 6.69 10.55
CA TRP A 447 -15.68 5.56 11.31
C TRP A 447 -16.08 5.94 12.72
N TRP A 448 -15.39 6.91 13.35
CA TRP A 448 -15.77 7.40 14.66
C TRP A 448 -17.16 8.06 14.62
N VAL A 449 -17.41 8.92 13.62
CA VAL A 449 -18.74 9.52 13.39
C VAL A 449 -19.78 8.43 13.10
N LEU A 450 -19.48 7.51 12.18
CA LEU A 450 -20.39 6.42 11.80
C LEU A 450 -20.81 5.59 13.02
N LEU A 451 -19.85 5.14 13.83
CA LEU A 451 -20.13 4.30 15.00
C LEU A 451 -20.92 5.04 16.08
N ASN A 452 -20.71 6.36 16.22
CA ASN A 452 -21.47 7.19 17.16
C ASN A 452 -22.91 7.42 16.69
N ILE A 453 -23.13 7.66 15.39
CA ILE A 453 -24.47 7.88 14.83
C ILE A 453 -25.31 6.60 14.90
N PHE A 454 -24.76 5.47 14.46
CA PHE A 454 -25.49 4.20 14.42
C PHE A 454 -25.57 3.48 15.77
N ASN A 455 -24.95 4.07 16.82
CA ASN A 455 -24.99 3.62 18.20
C ASN A 455 -25.03 2.08 18.33
N PHE A 456 -23.99 1.42 17.77
CA PHE A 456 -23.85 -0.04 17.66
C PHE A 456 -23.90 -0.82 19.01
N LYS A 457 -24.28 -0.17 20.12
CA LYS A 457 -24.11 -0.59 21.51
C LYS A 457 -25.15 -1.59 22.06
N LYS A 458 -26.12 -2.12 21.29
CA LYS A 458 -27.16 -2.95 21.94
C LYS A 458 -27.98 -3.96 21.13
N ASN A 459 -28.18 -3.80 19.81
CA ASN A 459 -29.29 -4.51 19.13
C ASN A 459 -28.88 -5.51 18.02
N LEU A 460 -27.58 -5.82 17.84
CA LEU A 460 -27.12 -6.69 16.75
C LEU A 460 -26.59 -8.05 17.20
N ILE A 461 -26.63 -8.34 18.49
CA ILE A 461 -26.38 -9.67 19.03
C ILE A 461 -27.73 -10.38 19.04
N GLU A 462 -28.16 -10.88 17.89
CA GLU A 462 -29.04 -12.04 17.92
C GLU A 462 -28.18 -13.18 18.45
N ASP A 463 -28.45 -13.59 19.70
CA ASP A 463 -28.08 -14.91 20.17
C ASP A 463 -28.78 -15.90 19.23
N ASP A 464 -28.05 -16.39 18.22
CA ASP A 464 -28.40 -17.63 17.53
C ASP A 464 -28.38 -18.73 18.59
N LYS A 465 -29.53 -18.95 19.23
CA LYS A 465 -29.84 -20.13 20.05
C LYS A 465 -30.02 -21.35 19.17
#